data_AF-A0A6M3LW59-F1
#
_entry.id   AF-A0A6M3LW59-F1
#
_cell.length_a   1.000
_cell.length_b   1.000
_cell.length_c   1.000
_cell.angle_alpha   90.00
_cell.angle_beta   90.00
_cell.angle_gamma   90.00
#
_symmetry.space_group_name_H-M   'P 1'
#
loop_
_entity.id
_entity.type
_entity.pdbx_description
1 polymer ?
#
loop_
_entity_poly.entity_id
_entity_poly.type
_entity_poly.pdbx_seq_one_letter_code
_entity_poly.pdbx_strand_id
1 'polypeptide(L)'
;MASSIDLIGKKFGRWTVLELSERKNGRVAYKCRCNCGTIRSVLKEGLIAGSKSCGCRRKEITTKHGMYGTKEYKTWLCMKQRCNNPNNDGYKYYGARNIKICKRWLDFGNFFKDMGFKPKGLTLERKNNELGYYKENCKWATITEQNQHKRLYEKNSTGVAGISWYESKQKYRVAIYEKNKYHHIGFFKTIKEATTARRQAEQKYWGKITNEHFE
;
A
#
# COMPACT_ATOMS: atom_id res chain seq x y z
N MET A 1 -14.80 2.13 -60.42
CA MET A 1 -14.20 2.81 -59.24
C MET A 1 -15.06 2.49 -58.03
N ALA A 2 -14.58 1.63 -57.12
CA ALA A 2 -15.37 1.20 -55.97
C ALA A 2 -15.50 2.36 -54.97
N SER A 3 -16.72 2.85 -54.79
CA SER A 3 -17.10 3.84 -53.78
C SER A 3 -16.61 3.36 -52.41
N SER A 4 -15.54 3.98 -51.91
CA SER A 4 -15.05 3.74 -50.56
C SER A 4 -16.11 4.25 -49.61
N ILE A 5 -16.94 3.33 -49.09
CA ILE A 5 -17.90 3.64 -48.02
C ILE A 5 -17.17 4.42 -46.94
N ASP A 6 -17.50 5.70 -46.85
CA ASP A 6 -17.01 6.58 -45.82
C ASP A 6 -17.60 6.15 -44.48
N LEU A 7 -16.72 5.97 -43.50
CA LEU A 7 -17.10 5.59 -42.15
C LEU A 7 -17.13 6.78 -41.21
N ILE A 8 -16.76 7.98 -41.69
CA ILE A 8 -16.81 9.22 -40.91
C ILE A 8 -18.21 9.44 -40.32
N GLY A 9 -18.25 9.82 -39.04
CA GLY A 9 -19.49 9.99 -38.27
C GLY A 9 -20.14 8.70 -37.76
N LYS A 10 -19.79 7.53 -38.31
CA LYS A 10 -20.38 6.26 -37.85
C LYS A 10 -19.86 5.83 -36.49
N LYS A 11 -20.69 5.08 -35.77
CA LYS A 11 -20.38 4.53 -34.45
C LYS A 11 -20.15 3.02 -34.49
N PHE A 12 -19.12 2.56 -33.79
CA PHE A 12 -18.76 1.15 -33.66
C PHE A 12 -18.51 0.81 -32.18
N GLY A 13 -19.53 0.30 -31.50
CA GLY A 13 -19.49 0.17 -30.03
C GLY A 13 -19.33 1.54 -29.37
N ARG A 14 -18.24 1.73 -28.62
CA ARG A 14 -17.86 3.01 -28.00
C ARG A 14 -17.01 3.92 -28.90
N TRP A 15 -16.71 3.50 -30.13
CA TRP A 15 -15.99 4.35 -31.09
C TRP A 15 -16.94 5.24 -31.86
N THR A 16 -16.55 6.50 -32.06
CA THR A 16 -17.08 7.42 -33.06
C THR A 16 -15.96 7.73 -34.04
N VAL A 17 -16.18 7.48 -35.34
CA VAL A 17 -15.19 7.75 -36.39
C VAL A 17 -15.18 9.26 -36.69
N LEU A 18 -14.01 9.89 -36.60
CA LEU A 18 -13.85 11.33 -36.80
C LEU A 18 -13.39 11.67 -38.22
N GLU A 19 -12.28 11.06 -38.65
CA GLU A 19 -11.65 11.36 -39.93
C GLU A 19 -10.78 10.18 -40.39
N LEU A 20 -10.36 10.21 -41.66
CA LEU A 20 -9.37 9.29 -42.18
C LEU A 20 -8.02 9.53 -41.49
N SER A 21 -7.31 8.45 -41.13
CA SER A 21 -5.96 8.50 -40.55
C SER A 21 -4.94 8.11 -41.61
N GLU A 22 -3.66 8.40 -41.33
CA GLU A 22 -2.54 7.75 -42.01
C GLU A 22 -2.73 6.24 -42.03
N ARG A 23 -2.29 5.62 -43.13
CA ARG A 23 -2.32 4.16 -43.26
C ARG A 23 -1.47 3.53 -42.18
N LYS A 24 -2.02 2.52 -41.52
CA LYS A 24 -1.32 1.76 -40.49
C LYS A 24 -0.96 0.39 -41.06
N ASN A 25 0.33 0.08 -41.12
CA ASN A 25 0.86 -1.16 -41.74
C ASN A 25 0.33 -1.36 -43.18
N GLY A 26 0.29 -0.28 -43.97
CA GLY A 26 -0.23 -0.29 -45.35
C GLY A 26 -1.75 -0.35 -45.49
N ARG A 27 -2.50 -0.49 -44.38
CA ARG A 27 -3.96 -0.66 -44.37
C ARG A 27 -4.69 0.65 -44.02
N VAL A 28 -5.92 0.78 -44.52
CA VAL A 28 -6.78 1.94 -44.26
C VAL A 28 -7.14 2.01 -42.78
N ALA A 29 -6.90 3.18 -42.17
CA ALA A 29 -7.22 3.46 -40.78
C ALA A 29 -8.00 4.76 -40.66
N TYR A 30 -8.73 4.90 -39.55
CA TYR A 30 -9.46 6.12 -39.20
C TYR A 30 -9.06 6.59 -37.80
N LYS A 31 -9.06 7.90 -37.58
CA LYS A 31 -9.02 8.44 -36.22
C LYS A 31 -10.41 8.29 -35.61
N CYS A 32 -10.46 7.61 -34.47
CA CYS A 32 -11.70 7.36 -33.76
C CYS A 32 -11.61 7.87 -32.32
N ARG A 33 -12.69 8.49 -31.84
CA ARG A 33 -12.86 8.89 -30.44
C ARG A 33 -13.66 7.84 -29.69
N CYS A 34 -13.12 7.35 -28.58
CA CYS A 34 -13.83 6.46 -27.67
C CYS A 34 -14.75 7.29 -26.75
N ASN A 35 -15.85 6.71 -26.27
CA ASN A 35 -16.72 7.36 -25.26
C ASN A 35 -15.97 7.78 -23.97
N CYS A 36 -14.87 7.12 -23.61
CA CYS A 36 -14.01 7.54 -22.49
C CYS A 36 -13.11 8.75 -22.81
N GLY A 37 -13.25 9.37 -23.99
CA GLY A 37 -12.48 10.52 -24.43
C GLY A 37 -11.18 10.19 -25.17
N THR A 38 -10.68 8.95 -25.09
CA THR A 38 -9.43 8.55 -25.77
C THR A 38 -9.59 8.56 -27.30
N ILE A 39 -8.64 9.19 -28.01
CA ILE A 39 -8.58 9.19 -29.48
C ILE A 39 -7.47 8.23 -29.95
N ARG A 40 -7.75 7.36 -30.93
CA ARG A 40 -6.77 6.44 -31.51
C ARG A 40 -6.98 6.26 -33.01
N SER A 41 -5.89 5.92 -33.71
CA SER A 41 -5.95 5.38 -35.07
C SER A 41 -6.34 3.90 -35.02
N VAL A 42 -7.47 3.56 -35.64
CA VAL A 42 -8.06 2.21 -35.67
C VAL A 42 -8.24 1.77 -37.12
N LEU A 43 -7.79 0.55 -37.43
CA LEU A 43 -7.94 -0.03 -38.76
C LEU A 43 -9.41 -0.19 -39.16
N LYS A 44 -9.74 0.05 -40.44
CA LYS A 44 -11.10 -0.12 -40.99
C LYS A 44 -11.65 -1.52 -40.70
N GLU A 45 -10.86 -2.56 -41.00
CA GLU A 45 -11.19 -3.96 -40.72
C GLU A 45 -11.44 -4.20 -39.23
N GLY A 46 -10.68 -3.55 -38.35
CA GLY A 46 -10.83 -3.66 -36.90
C GLY A 46 -12.15 -3.07 -36.39
N LEU A 47 -12.60 -1.94 -36.94
CA LEU A 47 -13.89 -1.32 -36.57
C LEU A 47 -15.07 -2.23 -36.93
N ILE A 48 -15.01 -2.85 -38.11
CA ILE A 48 -16.05 -3.74 -38.62
C ILE A 48 -16.03 -5.06 -37.84
N ALA A 49 -14.86 -5.70 -37.72
CA ALA A 49 -14.74 -7.07 -37.22
C ALA A 49 -14.83 -7.21 -35.69
N GLY A 50 -14.39 -6.24 -34.87
CA GLY A 50 -14.39 -6.52 -33.42
C GLY A 50 -13.92 -5.44 -32.45
N SER A 51 -13.25 -4.38 -32.88
CA SER A 51 -12.85 -3.30 -32.00
C SER A 51 -14.07 -2.47 -31.60
N LYS A 52 -14.54 -2.63 -30.36
CA LYS A 52 -15.71 -1.91 -29.82
C LYS A 52 -15.35 -0.82 -28.79
N SER A 53 -14.08 -0.66 -28.43
CA SER A 53 -13.61 0.41 -27.53
C SER A 53 -12.09 0.54 -27.57
N CYS A 54 -11.53 1.56 -26.92
CA CYS A 54 -10.08 1.73 -26.75
C CYS A 54 -9.43 0.76 -25.74
N GLY A 55 -10.20 -0.21 -25.22
CA GLY A 55 -9.80 -1.09 -24.12
C GLY A 55 -10.34 -0.65 -22.75
N CYS A 56 -10.93 0.56 -22.64
CA CYS A 56 -11.47 1.08 -21.39
C CYS A 56 -12.58 0.18 -20.80
N ARG A 57 -13.45 -0.39 -21.65
CA ARG A 57 -14.51 -1.30 -21.23
C ARG A 57 -13.95 -2.54 -20.52
N ARG A 58 -12.87 -3.13 -21.06
CA ARG A 58 -12.22 -4.28 -20.42
C ARG A 58 -11.63 -3.86 -19.09
N LYS A 59 -10.95 -2.71 -19.03
CA LYS A 59 -10.39 -2.16 -17.80
C LYS A 59 -11.47 -1.97 -16.73
N GLU A 60 -12.58 -1.31 -17.06
CA GLU A 60 -13.75 -1.12 -16.18
C GLU A 60 -14.26 -2.44 -15.59
N ILE A 61 -14.39 -3.48 -16.42
CA ILE A 61 -14.87 -4.81 -15.98
C ILE A 61 -13.82 -5.53 -15.13
N THR A 62 -12.53 -5.45 -15.49
CA THR A 62 -11.48 -6.22 -14.82
C THR A 62 -10.95 -5.57 -13.53
N THR A 63 -11.11 -4.25 -13.36
CA THR A 63 -10.60 -3.56 -12.17
C THR A 63 -11.73 -3.28 -11.17
N LYS A 64 -12.02 -4.24 -10.28
CA LYS A 64 -13.07 -4.12 -9.22
C LYS A 64 -13.04 -2.80 -8.44
N HIS A 65 -11.86 -2.22 -8.23
CA HIS A 65 -11.65 -1.05 -7.38
C HIS A 65 -10.78 0.04 -8.04
N GLY A 66 -10.47 -0.07 -9.34
CA GLY A 66 -9.65 0.91 -10.08
C GLY A 66 -8.17 1.06 -9.66
N MET A 67 -7.77 0.53 -8.51
CA MET A 67 -6.45 0.72 -7.88
C MET A 67 -5.47 -0.44 -8.13
N TYR A 68 -5.70 -1.27 -9.15
CA TYR A 68 -4.75 -2.34 -9.47
C TYR A 68 -3.37 -1.75 -9.82
N GLY A 69 -2.32 -2.29 -9.20
CA GLY A 69 -0.93 -1.86 -9.43
C GLY A 69 -0.46 -0.67 -8.59
N THR A 70 -1.31 -0.02 -7.81
CA THR A 70 -0.89 1.07 -6.90
C THR A 70 -0.04 0.55 -5.74
N LYS A 71 0.66 1.44 -5.04
CA LYS A 71 1.48 1.11 -3.87
C LYS A 71 0.65 0.53 -2.71
N GLU A 72 -0.59 0.99 -2.55
CA GLU A 72 -1.55 0.49 -1.56
C GLU A 72 -1.99 -0.92 -1.91
N TYR A 73 -2.39 -1.15 -3.17
CA TYR A 73 -2.81 -2.47 -3.63
C TYR A 73 -1.70 -3.49 -3.51
N LYS A 74 -0.47 -3.14 -3.92
CA LYS A 74 0.71 -3.98 -3.74
C LYS A 74 0.94 -4.30 -2.26
N THR A 75 0.84 -3.31 -1.36
CA THR A 75 1.03 -3.52 0.09
C THR A 75 -0.02 -4.49 0.66
N TRP A 76 -1.29 -4.28 0.32
CA TRP A 76 -2.39 -5.17 0.72
C TRP A 76 -2.22 -6.59 0.16
N LEU A 77 -1.81 -6.72 -1.10
CA LEU A 77 -1.56 -8.01 -1.73
C LEU A 77 -0.42 -8.75 -1.05
N CYS A 78 0.70 -8.07 -0.77
CA CYS A 78 1.82 -8.65 -0.01
C CYS A 78 1.39 -9.09 1.40
N MET A 79 0.58 -8.28 2.10
CA MET A 79 -0.03 -8.65 3.38
C MET A 79 -0.86 -9.93 3.27
N LYS A 80 -1.72 -10.02 2.26
CA LYS A 80 -2.58 -11.19 2.01
C LYS A 80 -1.77 -12.45 1.70
N GLN A 81 -0.73 -12.33 0.88
CA GLN A 81 0.14 -13.44 0.50
C GLN A 81 0.89 -14.01 1.71
N ARG A 82 1.57 -13.18 2.51
CA ARG A 82 2.33 -13.67 3.67
C ARG A 82 1.47 -14.31 4.76
N CYS A 83 0.18 -13.94 4.87
CA CYS A 83 -0.73 -14.56 5.85
C CYS A 83 -1.36 -15.87 5.37
N ASN A 84 -1.69 -15.98 4.08
CA ASN A 84 -2.59 -17.04 3.60
C ASN A 84 -1.98 -17.99 2.58
N ASN A 85 -0.78 -17.71 2.06
CA ASN A 85 -0.12 -18.54 1.05
C ASN A 85 1.10 -19.25 1.65
N PRO A 86 1.03 -20.57 1.91
CA PRO A 86 2.15 -21.36 2.43
C PRO A 86 3.42 -21.30 1.58
N ASN A 87 3.31 -21.05 0.28
CA ASN A 87 4.44 -20.96 -0.65
C ASN A 87 5.12 -19.59 -0.64
N ASN A 88 4.64 -18.63 0.14
CA ASN A 88 5.27 -17.33 0.28
C ASN A 88 6.42 -17.41 1.31
N ASP A 89 7.60 -16.87 0.98
CA ASP A 89 8.76 -16.88 1.90
C ASP A 89 8.48 -16.25 3.26
N GLY A 90 7.56 -15.28 3.31
CA GLY A 90 7.12 -14.65 4.55
C GLY A 90 6.23 -15.55 5.40
N TYR A 91 5.57 -16.57 4.85
CA TYR A 91 4.51 -17.33 5.51
C TYR A 91 4.91 -17.89 6.87
N LYS A 92 6.14 -18.41 6.99
CA LYS A 92 6.73 -18.91 8.24
C LYS A 92 6.68 -17.91 9.40
N TYR A 93 6.73 -16.60 9.11
CA TYR A 93 6.69 -15.54 10.12
C TYR A 93 5.28 -14.99 10.39
N TYR A 94 4.28 -15.38 9.59
CA TYR A 94 2.93 -14.83 9.67
C TYR A 94 1.88 -15.94 9.71
N GLY A 95 1.54 -16.53 8.56
CA GLY A 95 0.49 -17.55 8.47
C GLY A 95 0.76 -18.79 9.34
N ALA A 96 2.00 -19.29 9.34
CA ALA A 96 2.41 -20.41 10.21
C ALA A 96 2.34 -20.07 11.70
N ARG A 97 2.40 -18.79 12.06
CA ARG A 97 2.21 -18.27 13.44
C ARG A 97 0.75 -17.92 13.75
N ASN A 98 -0.19 -18.33 12.90
CA ASN A 98 -1.62 -18.01 13.03
C ASN A 98 -1.95 -16.49 12.98
N ILE A 99 -1.06 -15.68 12.40
CA ILE A 99 -1.31 -14.25 12.18
C ILE A 99 -2.26 -14.10 10.98
N LYS A 100 -3.53 -13.79 11.28
CA LYS A 100 -4.60 -13.70 10.28
C LYS A 100 -4.93 -12.27 9.88
N ILE A 101 -5.66 -12.14 8.78
CA ILE A 101 -6.27 -10.89 8.33
C ILE A 101 -7.76 -10.95 8.68
N CYS A 102 -8.32 -9.85 9.17
CA CYS A 102 -9.76 -9.81 9.44
C CYS A 102 -10.56 -10.00 8.14
N LYS A 103 -11.73 -10.62 8.24
CA LYS A 103 -12.59 -10.96 7.08
C LYS A 103 -12.87 -9.75 6.19
N ARG A 104 -13.06 -8.57 6.79
CA ARG A 104 -13.31 -7.29 6.10
C ARG A 104 -12.16 -6.90 5.18
N TRP A 105 -10.91 -7.08 5.60
CA TRP A 105 -9.71 -6.74 4.81
C TRP A 105 -9.31 -7.81 3.79
N LEU A 106 -10.08 -8.90 3.64
CA LEU A 106 -9.91 -9.82 2.49
C LEU A 106 -10.36 -9.20 1.17
N ASP A 107 -11.11 -8.08 1.24
CA ASP A 107 -11.44 -7.18 0.15
C ASP A 107 -10.57 -5.91 0.22
N PHE A 108 -9.98 -5.52 -0.91
CA PHE A 108 -9.09 -4.36 -0.97
C PHE A 108 -9.83 -3.03 -0.74
N GLY A 109 -11.07 -2.90 -1.22
CA GLY A 109 -11.83 -1.65 -1.07
C GLY A 109 -12.08 -1.32 0.40
N ASN A 110 -12.35 -2.33 1.23
CA ASN A 110 -12.47 -2.15 2.68
C ASN A 110 -11.13 -1.81 3.35
N PHE A 111 -10.04 -2.49 2.97
CA PHE A 111 -8.70 -2.13 3.45
C PHE A 111 -8.37 -0.67 3.13
N PHE A 112 -8.63 -0.24 1.90
CA PHE A 112 -8.36 1.12 1.45
C PHE A 112 -9.27 2.15 2.14
N LYS A 113 -10.54 1.83 2.40
CA LYS A 113 -11.45 2.68 3.19
C LYS A 113 -10.94 2.89 4.62
N ASP A 114 -10.29 1.89 5.20
CA ASP A 114 -9.80 1.95 6.58
C ASP A 114 -8.41 2.59 6.70
N MET A 115 -7.52 2.37 5.71
CA MET A 115 -6.11 2.79 5.76
C MET A 115 -5.78 4.01 4.89
N GLY A 116 -6.59 4.31 3.87
CA GLY A 116 -6.36 5.40 2.92
C GLY A 116 -5.10 5.25 2.06
N PHE A 117 -4.66 6.39 1.52
CA PHE A 117 -3.42 6.47 0.75
C PHE A 117 -2.20 6.21 1.62
N LYS A 118 -1.23 5.48 1.06
CA LYS A 118 0.03 5.18 1.72
C LYS A 118 0.96 6.41 1.63
N PRO A 119 1.34 7.04 2.76
CA PRO A 119 2.29 8.15 2.72
C PRO A 119 3.66 7.70 2.18
N LYS A 120 4.42 8.64 1.61
CA LYS A 120 5.73 8.35 1.00
C LYS A 120 6.71 7.84 2.06
N GLY A 121 7.42 6.74 1.76
CA GLY A 121 8.43 6.17 2.67
C GLY A 121 7.88 5.33 3.84
N LEU A 122 6.56 5.20 3.98
CA LEU A 122 5.95 4.41 5.05
C LEU A 122 5.59 2.99 4.56
N THR A 123 5.34 2.08 5.49
CA THR A 123 4.95 0.68 5.28
C THR A 123 3.82 0.30 6.25
N LEU A 124 3.07 -0.75 5.92
CA LEU A 124 2.00 -1.24 6.79
C LEU A 124 2.61 -2.01 7.97
N GLU A 125 2.36 -1.53 9.18
CA GLU A 125 2.88 -2.09 10.42
C GLU A 125 1.74 -2.48 11.36
N ARG A 126 1.95 -3.54 12.14
CA ARG A 126 1.05 -3.89 13.25
C ARG A 126 1.56 -3.28 14.54
N LYS A 127 0.67 -2.66 15.32
CA LYS A 127 0.99 -2.08 16.63
C LYS A 127 1.41 -3.16 17.63
N ASN A 128 0.71 -4.29 17.63
CA ASN A 128 1.09 -5.51 18.35
C ASN A 128 1.39 -6.63 17.34
N ASN A 129 2.61 -7.16 17.41
CA ASN A 129 3.13 -8.16 16.49
C ASN A 129 2.61 -9.59 16.73
N GLU A 130 2.02 -9.85 17.90
CA GLU A 130 1.36 -11.13 18.21
C GLU A 130 -0.10 -11.19 17.71
N LEU A 131 -0.64 -10.06 17.26
CA LEU A 131 -2.02 -9.95 16.78
C LEU A 131 -2.10 -9.89 15.24
N GLY A 132 -3.31 -10.10 14.71
CA GLY A 132 -3.60 -10.09 13.27
C GLY A 132 -3.64 -8.70 12.62
N TYR A 133 -3.99 -8.67 11.33
CA TYR A 133 -4.22 -7.44 10.57
C TYR A 133 -5.69 -7.01 10.61
N TYR A 134 -5.92 -5.83 11.20
CA TYR A 134 -7.19 -5.12 11.26
C TYR A 134 -6.92 -3.66 11.60
N LYS A 135 -7.90 -2.79 11.35
CA LYS A 135 -7.77 -1.32 11.42
C LYS A 135 -7.15 -0.83 12.72
N GLU A 136 -7.63 -1.34 13.85
CA GLU A 136 -7.23 -0.87 15.18
C GLU A 136 -5.78 -1.28 15.51
N ASN A 137 -5.33 -2.43 15.01
CA ASN A 137 -3.97 -2.94 15.22
C ASN A 137 -2.99 -2.57 14.10
N CYS A 138 -3.38 -1.81 13.10
CA CYS A 138 -2.49 -1.45 11.99
C CYS A 138 -2.29 0.07 11.89
N LYS A 139 -1.12 0.47 11.38
CA LYS A 139 -0.81 1.85 11.02
C LYS A 139 0.17 1.91 9.85
N TRP A 140 0.23 3.05 9.17
CA TRP A 140 1.38 3.38 8.35
C TRP A 140 2.54 3.77 9.28
N ALA A 141 3.70 3.15 9.12
CA ALA A 141 4.87 3.41 9.93
C ALA A 141 6.12 3.52 9.07
N THR A 142 7.11 4.26 9.53
CA THR A 142 8.43 4.35 8.91
C THR A 142 9.27 3.11 9.20
N ILE A 143 10.27 2.83 8.36
CA ILE A 143 11.25 1.74 8.59
C ILE A 143 11.93 1.89 9.97
N THR A 144 12.15 3.13 10.41
CA THR A 144 12.74 3.45 11.72
C THR A 144 11.84 2.98 12.87
N GLU A 145 10.53 3.24 12.80
CA GLU A 145 9.55 2.72 13.77
C GLU A 145 9.50 1.18 13.77
N GLN A 146 9.60 0.53 12.59
CA GLN A 146 9.58 -0.94 12.49
C GLN A 146 10.81 -1.59 13.14
N ASN A 147 12.00 -1.01 12.94
CA ASN A 147 13.24 -1.52 13.53
C ASN A 147 13.28 -1.38 15.06
N GLN A 148 12.49 -0.46 15.62
CA GLN A 148 12.40 -0.22 17.06
C GLN A 148 11.48 -1.24 17.76
N HIS A 149 10.58 -1.89 17.02
CA HIS A 149 9.73 -3.00 17.48
C HIS A 149 10.37 -4.38 17.26
N LYS A 150 11.69 -4.46 17.06
CA LYS A 150 12.40 -5.73 16.97
C LYS A 150 12.26 -6.52 18.28
N ARG A 151 12.24 -7.84 18.14
CA ARG A 151 12.23 -8.81 19.25
C ARG A 151 13.23 -8.37 20.31
N LEU A 152 12.78 -8.31 21.56
CA LEU A 152 13.67 -8.02 22.69
C LEU A 152 14.80 -9.04 22.67
N TYR A 153 16.04 -8.57 22.85
CA TYR A 153 17.17 -9.47 23.08
C TYR A 153 16.86 -10.37 24.27
N GLU A 154 17.28 -11.64 24.23
CA GLU A 154 17.02 -12.63 25.31
C GLU A 154 17.44 -12.12 26.70
N LYS A 155 18.45 -11.24 26.76
CA LYS A 155 18.95 -10.62 27.98
C LYS A 155 18.13 -9.42 28.46
N ASN A 156 17.00 -9.10 27.83
CA ASN A 156 16.13 -8.02 28.28
C ASN A 156 15.35 -8.48 29.51
N SER A 157 15.79 -8.03 30.69
CA SER A 157 15.19 -8.39 31.97
C SER A 157 13.89 -7.66 32.30
N THR A 158 13.49 -6.66 31.51
CA THR A 158 12.34 -5.80 31.82
C THR A 158 11.11 -6.10 30.96
N GLY A 159 11.24 -6.89 29.90
CA GLY A 159 10.18 -7.11 28.92
C GLY A 159 9.83 -5.87 28.08
N VAL A 160 10.62 -4.79 28.17
CA VAL A 160 10.38 -3.52 27.44
C VAL A 160 11.69 -2.95 26.88
N ALA A 161 11.69 -2.60 25.59
CA ALA A 161 12.86 -2.06 24.91
C ALA A 161 13.22 -0.66 25.44
N GLY A 162 14.51 -0.44 25.74
CA GLY A 162 15.01 0.85 26.23
C GLY A 162 14.76 1.10 27.73
N ILE A 163 14.26 0.09 28.46
CA ILE A 163 14.14 0.13 29.93
C ILE A 163 15.11 -0.90 30.53
N SER A 164 16.00 -0.45 31.40
CA SER A 164 16.98 -1.32 32.08
C SER A 164 16.99 -1.05 33.58
N TRP A 165 17.02 -2.10 34.39
CA TRP A 165 17.26 -1.97 35.83
C TRP A 165 18.68 -1.47 36.10
N TYR A 166 18.83 -0.51 37.02
CA TYR A 166 20.11 0.11 37.36
C TYR A 166 20.37 -0.04 38.86
N GLU A 167 21.13 -1.08 39.21
CA GLU A 167 21.32 -1.58 40.58
C GLU A 167 21.81 -0.50 41.55
N SER A 168 22.81 0.29 41.15
CA SER A 168 23.40 1.33 42.02
C SER A 168 22.42 2.45 42.43
N LYS A 169 21.32 2.62 41.70
CA LYS A 169 20.27 3.60 42.01
C LYS A 169 18.96 2.95 42.42
N GLN A 170 18.86 1.61 42.39
CA GLN A 170 17.64 0.84 42.62
C GLN A 170 16.45 1.40 41.80
N LYS A 171 16.71 1.74 40.53
CA LYS A 171 15.73 2.40 39.65
C LYS A 171 15.80 1.86 38.22
N TYR A 172 14.67 1.94 37.52
CA TYR A 172 14.59 1.68 36.08
C TYR A 172 15.07 2.89 35.29
N ARG A 173 16.14 2.72 34.52
CA ARG A 173 16.63 3.72 33.58
C ARG A 173 15.88 3.59 32.25
N VAL A 174 15.37 4.71 31.75
CA VAL A 174 14.74 4.80 30.43
C VAL A 174 15.66 5.58 29.48
N ALA A 175 15.92 5.00 28.31
CA ALA A 175 16.65 5.65 27.24
C ALA A 175 16.10 5.30 25.86
N ILE A 176 16.29 6.21 24.91
CA ILE A 176 15.83 6.07 23.53
C ILE A 176 16.92 6.56 22.57
N TYR A 177 16.98 5.97 21.38
CA TYR A 177 17.85 6.42 20.30
C TYR A 177 17.01 7.00 19.14
N GLU A 178 17.34 8.20 18.67
CA GLU A 178 16.74 8.80 17.48
C GLU A 178 17.85 9.06 16.45
N LYS A 179 17.82 8.42 15.27
CA LYS A 179 18.82 8.62 14.20
C LYS A 179 20.27 8.61 14.72
N ASN A 180 20.62 7.61 15.53
CA ASN A 180 21.90 7.43 16.22
C ASN A 180 22.21 8.40 17.38
N LYS A 181 21.32 9.34 17.70
CA LYS A 181 21.44 10.20 18.88
C LYS A 181 20.85 9.51 20.11
N TYR A 182 21.64 9.41 21.18
CA TYR A 182 21.19 8.89 22.47
C TYR A 182 20.44 9.96 23.27
N HIS A 183 19.28 9.58 23.81
CA HIS A 183 18.49 10.43 24.71
C HIS A 183 18.23 9.65 26.02
N HIS A 184 18.83 10.15 27.10
CA HIS A 184 18.51 9.69 28.45
C HIS A 184 17.22 10.37 28.92
N ILE A 185 16.19 9.57 29.23
CA ILE A 185 14.87 10.08 29.64
C ILE A 185 14.80 10.26 31.16
N GLY A 186 15.39 9.33 31.91
CA GLY A 186 15.44 9.44 33.37
C GLY A 186 15.47 8.09 34.08
N PHE A 187 15.39 8.17 35.41
CA PHE A 187 15.30 7.03 36.32
C PHE A 187 13.95 7.02 37.03
N PHE A 188 13.30 5.88 37.07
CA PHE A 188 11.96 5.70 37.63
C PHE A 188 11.95 4.59 38.67
N LYS A 189 11.07 4.70 39.68
CA LYS A 189 11.03 3.74 40.78
C LYS A 189 10.36 2.44 40.34
N THR A 190 9.31 2.56 39.51
CA THR A 190 8.53 1.42 39.05
C THR A 190 8.68 1.21 37.54
N ILE A 191 8.52 -0.05 37.11
CA ILE A 191 8.51 -0.39 35.68
C ILE A 191 7.34 0.27 34.94
N LYS A 192 6.22 0.52 35.63
CA LYS A 192 5.03 1.17 35.07
C LYS A 192 5.31 2.64 34.74
N GLU A 193 5.94 3.38 35.66
CA GLU A 193 6.39 4.75 35.42
C GLU A 193 7.39 4.81 34.26
N ALA A 194 8.39 3.91 34.29
CA ALA A 194 9.39 3.81 33.24
C ALA A 194 8.75 3.56 31.86
N THR A 195 7.74 2.69 31.79
CA THR A 195 6.99 2.37 30.57
C THR A 195 6.21 3.58 30.06
N THR A 196 5.57 4.33 30.95
CA THR A 196 4.85 5.57 30.57
C THR A 196 5.82 6.62 30.03
N ALA A 197 6.94 6.85 30.74
CA ALA A 197 7.97 7.79 30.29
C ALA A 197 8.60 7.38 28.96
N ARG A 198 8.79 6.07 28.75
CA ARG A 198 9.25 5.51 27.48
C ARG A 198 8.28 5.86 26.35
N ARG A 199 6.98 5.63 26.51
CA ARG A 199 5.94 5.95 25.50
C ARG A 199 5.89 7.45 25.17
N GLN A 200 6.01 8.31 26.18
CA GLN A 200 6.07 9.76 25.97
C GLN A 200 7.31 10.16 25.17
N ALA A 201 8.47 9.55 25.46
CA ALA A 201 9.68 9.77 24.69
C ALA A 201 9.55 9.29 23.23
N GLU A 202 8.90 8.15 22.99
CA GLU A 202 8.58 7.69 21.62
C GLU A 202 7.74 8.72 20.88
N GLN A 203 6.68 9.23 21.50
CA GLN A 203 5.85 10.25 20.88
C GLN A 203 6.63 11.54 20.59
N LYS A 204 7.51 11.97 21.51
CA LYS A 204 8.30 13.20 21.37
C LYS A 204 9.37 13.10 20.27
N TYR A 205 10.17 12.04 20.29
CA TYR A 205 11.35 11.90 19.43
C TYR A 205 11.06 11.12 18.15
N TRP A 206 10.04 10.25 18.14
CA TRP A 206 9.69 9.44 16.97
C TRP A 206 8.30 9.75 16.39
N GLY A 207 7.43 10.43 17.14
CA GLY A 207 6.06 10.75 16.70
C GLY A 207 5.95 11.90 15.69
N LYS A 208 7.06 12.53 15.28
CA LYS A 208 7.05 13.48 14.17
C LYS A 208 6.95 12.72 12.85
N ILE A 209 5.71 12.51 12.39
CA ILE A 209 5.44 12.42 10.95
C ILE A 209 5.85 13.78 10.40
N THR A 210 6.99 13.87 9.74
CA THR A 210 7.39 15.08 9.02
C THR A 210 6.34 15.31 7.94
N ASN A 211 5.45 16.29 8.16
CA ASN A 211 4.47 16.79 7.19
C ASN A 211 5.14 17.51 5.99
N GLU A 212 6.44 17.31 5.77
CA GLU A 212 7.22 17.99 4.73
C GLU A 212 7.02 17.37 3.33
N HIS A 213 6.07 16.45 3.14
CA HIS A 213 5.89 15.74 1.86
C HIS A 213 4.46 15.87 1.30
N PHE A 214 3.77 16.96 1.65
CA PHE A 214 2.55 17.42 1.01
C PHE A 214 2.84 18.60 0.06
N GLU A 215 3.75 18.38 -0.90
CA GLU A 215 3.88 19.19 -2.11
C GLU A 215 4.08 18.25 -3.31
#